data_AF-A0A9E5UUT2-F1
#
_entry.id   AF-A0A9E5UUT2-F1
#
_cell.length_a   1.000
_cell.length_b   1.000
_cell.length_c   1.000
_cell.angle_alpha   90.00
_cell.angle_beta   90.00
_cell.angle_gamma   90.00
#
_symmetry.space_group_name_H-M   'P 1'
#
loop_
_entity.id
_entity.type
_entity.pdbx_description
1 polymer ?
#
loop_
_entity_poly.entity_id
_entity_poly.type
_entity_poly.pdbx_seq_one_letter_code
_entity_poly.pdbx_strand_id
1 'polypeptide(L)'
;MSSEVLFAEQFFPRYEGERWELLHGQAVPRPAVADRAHGIALNLVAFHLGQHVLAYNLGFMFSGGSKFLLRRTPDLVRDPDLAFVRMRAWPPTKASATATFHLIWRLRWSLLKKAPKT
;
A
#
# COMPACT_ATOMS: atom_id res chain seq x y z
N MET A 1 10.97 31.35 5.36
CA MET A 1 9.88 30.59 6.00
C MET A 1 10.51 29.39 6.69
N SER A 2 10.49 29.30 8.03
CA SER A 2 10.96 28.08 8.68
C SER A 2 9.96 26.96 8.37
N SER A 3 10.40 25.91 7.67
CA SER A 3 9.58 24.72 7.46
C SER A 3 9.30 24.07 8.81
N GLU A 4 8.04 24.05 9.23
CA GLU A 4 7.57 23.28 10.38
C GLU A 4 8.01 21.81 10.21
N VAL A 5 8.67 21.24 11.21
CA VAL A 5 8.98 19.80 11.24
C VAL A 5 7.78 19.07 11.83
N LEU A 6 7.13 18.23 11.02
CA LEU A 6 5.98 17.42 11.39
C LEU A 6 6.38 15.98 11.71
N PHE A 7 5.77 15.41 12.75
CA PHE A 7 5.81 13.98 13.03
C PHE A 7 4.66 13.25 12.32
N ALA A 8 4.79 11.94 12.11
CA ALA A 8 3.77 11.15 11.43
C ALA A 8 2.40 11.23 12.12
N GLU A 9 2.39 11.27 13.45
CA GLU A 9 1.19 11.39 14.29
C GLU A 9 0.42 12.68 14.04
N GLN A 10 1.11 13.76 13.67
CA GLN A 10 0.51 15.04 13.30
C GLN A 10 0.15 15.06 11.81
N PHE A 11 0.98 14.44 10.98
CA PHE A 11 0.80 14.39 9.54
C PHE A 11 -0.48 13.63 9.12
N PHE A 12 -0.72 12.44 9.68
CA PHE A 12 -1.87 11.61 9.28
C PHE A 12 -3.23 12.31 9.42
N PRO A 13 -3.62 12.86 10.59
CA PRO A 13 -4.90 13.53 10.74
C PRO A 13 -4.96 14.87 9.98
N ARG A 14 -3.82 15.56 9.81
CA ARG A 14 -3.77 16.88 9.13
C ARG A 14 -3.98 16.78 7.62
N TYR A 15 -3.53 15.70 7.00
CA TYR A 15 -3.59 15.50 5.55
C TYR A 15 -4.43 14.27 5.17
N GLU A 16 -5.41 13.94 6.01
CA GLU A 16 -6.33 12.82 5.78
C GLU A 16 -7.14 13.06 4.50
N GLY A 17 -7.27 12.03 3.66
CA GLY A 17 -7.96 12.13 2.37
C GLY A 17 -7.18 12.86 1.27
N GLU A 18 -6.07 13.53 1.60
CA GLU A 18 -5.25 14.26 0.64
C GLU A 18 -4.03 13.47 0.15
N ARG A 19 -3.48 13.92 -0.99
CA ARG A 19 -2.27 13.36 -1.59
C ARG A 19 -1.04 14.14 -1.15
N TRP A 20 -0.62 13.90 0.08
CA TRP A 20 0.62 14.43 0.64
C TRP A 20 1.56 13.30 1.08
N GLU A 21 2.84 13.63 1.15
CA GLU A 21 3.90 12.80 1.72
C GLU A 21 4.65 13.58 2.79
N LEU A 22 5.31 12.88 3.71
CA LEU A 22 6.15 13.48 4.75
C LEU A 22 7.60 13.12 4.45
N LEU A 23 8.42 14.08 4.01
CA LEU A 23 9.81 13.87 3.63
C LEU A 23 10.72 14.56 4.63
N HIS A 24 11.41 13.76 5.45
CA HIS A 24 12.30 14.27 6.50
C HIS A 24 11.59 15.28 7.42
N GLY A 25 10.35 14.97 7.81
CA GLY A 25 9.51 15.84 8.63
C GLY A 25 8.88 17.03 7.89
N GLN A 26 9.01 17.13 6.57
CA GLN A 26 8.37 18.19 5.79
C GLN A 26 7.21 17.62 4.98
N ALA A 27 6.01 18.21 5.12
CA ALA A 27 4.87 17.82 4.31
C ALA A 27 5.02 18.37 2.89
N VAL A 28 4.94 17.49 1.89
CA VAL A 28 5.09 17.83 0.47
C VAL A 28 3.86 17.31 -0.29
N PRO A 29 3.20 18.16 -1.11
CA PRO A 29 2.07 17.71 -1.92
C PRO A 29 2.53 16.81 -3.05
N ARG A 30 1.71 15.80 -3.38
CA ARG A 30 1.83 15.05 -4.62
C ARG A 30 0.85 15.60 -5.67
N PRO A 31 1.17 15.46 -6.96
CA PRO A 31 0.21 15.71 -8.03
C PRO A 31 -1.07 14.89 -7.82
N ALA A 32 -2.22 15.56 -7.89
CA ALA A 32 -3.52 14.92 -7.67
C ALA A 32 -3.86 13.92 -8.80
N VAL A 33 -3.43 14.22 -10.03
CA VAL A 33 -3.81 13.49 -11.24
C VAL A 33 -2.57 12.92 -11.91
N ALA A 34 -2.59 11.62 -12.17
CA ALA A 34 -1.62 10.96 -13.05
C ALA A 34 -2.18 10.93 -14.48
N ASP A 35 -1.29 10.94 -15.47
CA ASP A 35 -1.71 10.89 -16.88
C ASP A 35 -2.17 9.48 -17.30
N ARG A 36 -2.68 9.37 -18.53
CA ARG A 36 -3.17 8.08 -19.05
C ARG A 36 -2.04 7.04 -19.15
N ALA A 37 -0.83 7.47 -19.47
CA ALA A 37 0.33 6.61 -19.61
C ALA A 37 0.70 5.97 -18.26
N HIS A 38 0.68 6.75 -17.17
CA HIS A 38 0.86 6.26 -15.80
C HIS A 38 -0.18 5.20 -15.44
N GLY A 39 -1.46 5.44 -15.75
CA GLY A 39 -2.52 4.48 -15.49
C GLY A 39 -2.32 3.14 -16.21
N ILE A 40 -1.91 3.16 -17.48
CA ILE A 40 -1.60 1.96 -18.26
C ILE A 40 -0.41 1.22 -17.63
N ALA A 41 0.69 1.92 -17.35
CA ALA A 41 1.89 1.34 -16.78
C ALA A 41 1.61 0.72 -15.39
N LEU A 42 0.91 1.45 -14.52
CA LEU A 42 0.57 0.98 -13.18
C LEU A 42 -0.29 -0.28 -13.22
N ASN A 43 -1.28 -0.33 -14.12
CA ASN A 43 -2.13 -1.51 -14.27
C ASN A 43 -1.33 -2.75 -14.70
N LEU A 44 -0.43 -2.61 -15.68
CA LEU A 44 0.41 -3.72 -16.14
C LEU A 44 1.32 -4.25 -15.03
N VAL A 45 1.98 -3.35 -14.30
CA VAL A 45 2.86 -3.73 -13.19
C VAL A 45 2.07 -4.38 -12.06
N ALA A 46 0.95 -3.78 -11.65
CA ALA A 46 0.10 -4.29 -10.58
C ALA A 46 -0.46 -5.69 -10.92
N PHE A 47 -0.87 -5.91 -12.17
CA PHE A 47 -1.38 -7.19 -12.64
C PHE A 47 -0.32 -8.30 -12.52
N HIS A 48 0.83 -8.13 -13.16
CA HIS A 48 1.86 -9.18 -13.19
C HIS A 48 2.49 -9.43 -11.81
N LEU A 49 2.79 -8.36 -11.07
CA LEU A 49 3.37 -8.50 -9.73
C LEU A 49 2.34 -9.07 -8.75
N GLY A 50 1.09 -8.65 -8.83
CA GLY A 50 -0.01 -9.17 -8.03
C GLY A 50 -0.21 -10.67 -8.26
N GLN A 51 -0.23 -11.11 -9.52
CA GLN A 51 -0.30 -12.54 -9.86
C GLN A 51 0.84 -13.34 -9.23
N HIS A 52 2.08 -12.85 -9.33
CA HIS A 52 3.24 -13.51 -8.75
C HIS A 52 3.15 -13.58 -7.22
N VAL A 53 2.90 -12.46 -6.54
CA VAL A 53 2.78 -12.41 -5.07
C VAL A 53 1.70 -13.35 -4.56
N LEU A 54 0.57 -13.43 -5.28
CA LEU A 54 -0.52 -14.34 -4.95
C LEU A 54 -0.16 -15.82 -5.19
N ALA A 55 0.46 -16.14 -6.32
CA ALA A 55 0.81 -17.52 -6.67
C ALA A 55 1.79 -18.15 -5.68
N TYR A 56 2.71 -17.34 -5.14
CA TYR A 56 3.77 -17.80 -4.23
C TYR A 56 3.52 -17.43 -2.76
N ASN A 57 2.35 -16.88 -2.43
CA ASN A 57 1.99 -16.46 -1.07
C ASN A 57 3.04 -15.58 -0.38
N LEU A 58 3.56 -14.58 -1.10
CA LEU A 58 4.74 -13.81 -0.67
C LEU A 58 4.40 -12.68 0.32
N GLY A 59 3.14 -12.22 0.33
CA GLY A 59 2.71 -11.08 1.15
C GLY A 59 1.56 -10.31 0.52
N PHE A 60 1.60 -8.99 0.65
CA PHE A 60 0.51 -8.09 0.34
C PHE A 60 0.93 -7.05 -0.70
N MET A 61 0.05 -6.78 -1.64
CA MET A 61 0.17 -5.68 -2.59
C MET A 61 -0.80 -4.57 -2.19
N PHE A 62 -0.31 -3.33 -2.22
CA PHE A 62 -1.09 -2.12 -1.99
C PHE A 62 -0.98 -1.24 -3.23
N SER A 63 -2.11 -0.72 -3.70
CA SER A 63 -2.15 0.30 -4.75
C SER A 63 -2.27 1.71 -4.14
N GLY A 64 -2.18 2.72 -5.01
CA GLY A 64 -2.16 4.13 -4.63
C GLY A 64 -3.25 4.53 -3.63
N GLY A 65 -2.88 5.43 -2.72
CA GLY A 65 -3.72 5.87 -1.60
C GLY A 65 -3.30 5.26 -0.26
N SER A 66 -2.45 4.23 -0.27
CA SER A 66 -1.88 3.64 0.94
C SER A 66 -0.63 4.40 1.38
N LYS A 67 -0.65 4.96 2.60
CA LYS A 67 0.49 5.68 3.18
C LYS A 67 1.31 4.77 4.10
N PHE A 68 2.63 4.80 3.95
CA PHE A 68 3.56 4.00 4.74
C PHE A 68 4.55 4.89 5.47
N LEU A 69 4.61 4.73 6.79
CA LEU A 69 5.69 5.26 7.60
C LEU A 69 6.92 4.36 7.47
N LEU A 70 7.99 4.88 6.89
CA LEU A 70 9.19 4.13 6.53
C LEU A 70 10.37 4.36 7.48
N ARG A 71 10.42 5.52 8.14
CA ARG A 71 11.52 5.90 9.04
C ARG A 71 11.00 6.85 10.11
N ARG A 72 11.60 6.77 11.31
CA ARG A 72 11.40 7.72 12.40
C ARG A 72 12.58 8.68 12.53
N THR A 73 12.32 9.90 13.00
CA THR A 73 13.33 10.89 13.45
C THR A 73 14.42 11.22 12.40
N PRO A 74 14.18 12.13 11.45
CA PRO A 74 12.89 12.76 11.15
C PRO A 74 11.98 11.79 10.39
N ASP A 75 10.68 11.91 10.59
CA ASP A 75 9.73 10.95 10.03
C ASP A 75 9.68 10.99 8.50
N LEU A 76 9.47 9.81 7.90
CA LEU A 76 9.32 9.61 6.47
C LEU A 76 8.04 8.84 6.19
N VAL A 77 7.04 9.48 5.60
CA VAL A 77 5.79 8.86 5.15
C VAL A 77 5.69 9.00 3.64
N ARG A 78 5.49 7.87 2.94
CA ARG A 78 5.35 7.81 1.48
C ARG A 78 4.00 7.25 1.08
N ASP A 79 3.47 7.73 -0.04
CA ASP A 79 2.22 7.25 -0.65
C ASP A 79 2.54 6.72 -2.05
N PRO A 80 3.16 5.54 -2.16
CA PRO A 80 3.60 4.99 -3.42
C PRO A 80 2.40 4.61 -4.30
N ASP A 81 2.59 4.61 -5.61
CA ASP A 81 1.57 4.14 -6.55
C ASP A 81 1.33 2.62 -6.42
N LEU A 82 2.37 1.88 -6.02
CA LEU A 82 2.32 0.46 -5.72
C LEU A 82 3.33 0.12 -4.60
N ALA A 83 2.93 -0.71 -3.65
CA ALA A 83 3.82 -1.24 -2.61
C ALA A 83 3.62 -2.74 -2.41
N PHE A 84 4.70 -3.46 -2.15
CA PHE A 84 4.70 -4.84 -1.72
C PHE A 84 5.20 -4.93 -0.28
N VAL A 85 4.44 -5.58 0.60
CA VAL A 85 4.85 -5.90 1.97
C VAL A 85 4.91 -7.41 2.13
N ARG A 86 6.10 -7.94 2.39
CA ARG A 86 6.29 -9.37 2.64
C ARG A 86 5.49 -9.81 3.85
N MET A 87 4.92 -11.02 3.82
CA MET A 87 4.07 -11.57 4.88
C MET A 87 4.68 -11.40 6.30
N ARG A 88 5.96 -11.75 6.46
CA ARG A 88 6.67 -11.64 7.75
C ARG A 88 6.91 -10.22 8.27
N ALA A 89 6.86 -9.23 7.37
CA ALA A 89 7.01 -7.81 7.71
C ALA A 89 5.66 -7.16 7.99
N TRP A 90 4.56 -7.86 7.74
CA TRP A 90 3.23 -7.40 8.12
C TRP A 90 3.11 -7.42 9.65
N PRO A 91 2.83 -6.28 10.29
CA PRO A 91 2.73 -6.25 11.75
C PRO A 91 1.61 -7.19 12.22
N PRO A 92 1.83 -8.01 13.25
CA PRO A 92 0.75 -8.77 13.88
C PRO A 92 -0.30 -7.77 14.38
N THR A 93 -1.45 -7.74 13.72
CA THR A 93 -2.47 -6.71 13.87
C THR A 93 -3.06 -6.66 15.27
N LYS A 94 -3.30 -5.44 15.79
CA LYS A 94 -4.45 -5.20 16.67
C LYS A 94 -5.73 -5.33 15.82
N ALA A 95 -6.29 -6.53 15.82
CA ALA A 95 -7.68 -6.94 15.56
C ALA A 95 -8.46 -6.56 14.27
N SER A 96 -8.19 -5.48 13.50
CA SER A 96 -9.19 -5.04 12.50
C SER A 96 -8.98 -5.49 11.04
N ALA A 97 -7.76 -5.76 10.58
CA ALA A 97 -7.52 -6.04 9.15
C ALA A 97 -7.45 -7.53 8.77
N THR A 98 -7.41 -8.45 9.75
CA THR A 98 -7.24 -9.90 9.49
C THR A 98 -8.54 -10.56 8.98
N ALA A 99 -9.71 -10.05 9.37
CA ALA A 99 -11.01 -10.68 9.10
C ALA A 99 -11.41 -10.62 7.61
N THR A 100 -11.14 -9.51 6.93
CA THR A 100 -11.44 -9.35 5.49
C THR A 100 -10.60 -10.30 4.62
N PHE A 101 -9.37 -10.60 5.06
CA PHE A 101 -8.44 -11.45 4.32
C PHE A 101 -8.79 -12.94 4.40
N HIS A 102 -9.11 -13.48 5.58
CA HIS A 102 -9.43 -14.91 5.71
C HIS A 102 -10.64 -15.31 4.83
N LEU A 103 -11.59 -14.38 4.64
CA LEU A 103 -12.79 -14.59 3.84
C LEU A 103 -12.50 -14.61 2.33
N ILE A 104 -11.79 -13.62 1.80
CA ILE A 104 -11.39 -13.57 0.37
C ILE A 104 -10.47 -14.77 0.04
N TRP A 105 -9.61 -15.17 0.98
CA TRP A 105 -8.65 -16.27 0.84
C TRP A 105 -9.33 -17.65 0.86
N ARG A 106 -10.29 -17.90 1.77
CA ARG A 106 -11.11 -19.14 1.78
C ARG A 106 -11.96 -19.28 0.52
N LEU A 107 -12.60 -18.20 0.09
CA LEU A 107 -13.49 -18.23 -1.06
C LEU A 107 -12.74 -18.56 -2.36
N ARG A 108 -11.52 -18.03 -2.55
CA ARG A 108 -10.73 -18.27 -3.76
C ARG A 108 -10.01 -19.61 -3.77
N TRP A 109 -9.50 -20.11 -2.64
CA TRP A 109 -8.90 -21.46 -2.57
C TRP A 109 -9.91 -22.56 -2.92
N SER A 110 -11.18 -22.37 -2.55
CA SER A 110 -12.29 -23.23 -2.96
C SER A 110 -12.54 -23.20 -4.48
N LEU A 111 -12.35 -22.04 -5.13
CA LEU A 111 -12.55 -21.88 -6.57
C LEU A 111 -11.37 -22.38 -7.40
N LEU A 112 -10.13 -22.16 -6.96
CA LEU A 112 -8.92 -22.64 -7.66
C LEU A 112 -8.74 -24.17 -7.58
N LYS A 113 -9.21 -24.82 -6.50
CA LYS A 113 -9.22 -26.29 -6.40
C LYS A 113 -10.27 -26.99 -7.27
N LYS A 114 -11.25 -26.25 -7.80
CA LYS A 114 -12.33 -26.77 -8.66
C LYS A 114 -12.06 -26.63 -10.16
N ALA A 115 -10.95 -26.00 -10.57
CA ALA A 115 -10.60 -25.95 -11.98
C ALA A 115 -10.17 -27.35 -12.47
N PRO A 116 -10.79 -27.90 -13.52
CA PRO A 116 -10.37 -29.18 -14.07
C PRO A 116 -8.94 -29.09 -14.59
N LYS A 117 -8.12 -30.09 -14.28
CA LYS A 117 -6.79 -30.24 -14.87
C LYS A 117 -6.98 -30.58 -16.35
N THR A 118 -6.72 -29.64 -17.24
CA THR A 118 -6.56 -29.87 -18.68
C THR A 118 -5.08 -29.85 -19.03
#